data_AF-A0A2G7FUB1-F1
#
_entry.id   AF-A0A2G7FUB1-F1
#
_cell.length_a   1.000
_cell.length_b   1.000
_cell.length_c   1.000
_cell.angle_alpha   90.00
_cell.angle_beta   90.00
_cell.angle_gamma   90.00
#
_symmetry.space_group_name_H-M   'P 1'
#
loop_
_entity.id
_entity.type
_entity.pdbx_description
1 polymer ?
#
loop_
_entity_poly.entity_id
_entity_poly.type
_entity_poly.pdbx_seq_one_letter_code
_entity_poly.pdbx_strand_id
1 'polypeptide(L)'
;MVAALSLATEHLAIIVSPNYRLLPEASVLEVLEDVEDHWQWLHQSLPMLLQRETNGTMKADLSRIMTIGDSAGGYLSLHMGLSHPDKIRAVNAVYPMVNPKAPYFSSGQERLVFNLPAYPPDTMGLHLEKIKRQEAITQQPVIVSAAADADLFRLMFAACQHGQLGQLFPTDPVSPYLLERIDAGARFPRGGVLILHGRDDSVAPVEESYVLRRRLAQVDPSLNFRLVVRDGEHGFDHLAKLHDVWLWDAIQDIVRSWLY
;
A
#
# COMPACT_ATOMS: atom_id res chain seq x y z
N MET A 1 -5.06 1.75 9.60
CA MET A 1 -5.88 2.93 9.21
C MET A 1 -6.27 3.91 10.34
N VAL A 2 -5.90 3.69 11.62
CA VAL A 2 -6.42 4.51 12.75
C VAL A 2 -6.07 6.00 12.63
N ALA A 3 -4.88 6.34 12.11
CA ALA A 3 -4.48 7.74 11.94
C ALA A 3 -5.27 8.50 10.86
N ALA A 4 -5.70 7.83 9.78
CA ALA A 4 -6.32 8.50 8.63
C ALA A 4 -7.68 9.13 8.99
N LEU A 5 -8.54 8.37 9.68
CA LEU A 5 -9.86 8.85 10.11
C LEU A 5 -9.76 9.98 11.14
N SER A 6 -8.85 9.85 12.11
CA SER A 6 -8.59 10.90 13.11
C SER A 6 -8.10 12.18 12.45
N LEU A 7 -7.12 12.10 11.54
CA LEU A 7 -6.63 13.27 10.79
C LEU A 7 -7.73 13.93 9.96
N ALA A 8 -8.55 13.13 9.28
CA ALA A 8 -9.65 13.65 8.48
C ALA A 8 -10.68 14.38 9.33
N THR A 9 -10.97 13.84 10.53
CA THR A 9 -11.90 14.46 11.48
C THR A 9 -11.33 15.78 12.04
N GLU A 10 -10.06 15.78 12.46
CA GLU A 10 -9.42 16.94 13.08
C GLU A 10 -9.14 18.09 12.11
N HIS A 11 -8.85 17.78 10.85
CA HIS A 11 -8.47 18.76 9.83
C HIS A 11 -9.53 18.97 8.75
N LEU A 12 -10.74 18.44 8.95
CA LEU A 12 -11.87 18.52 8.00
C LEU A 12 -11.47 18.06 6.59
N ALA A 13 -10.69 16.98 6.52
CA ALA A 13 -10.20 16.45 5.25
C ALA A 13 -11.17 15.42 4.66
N ILE A 14 -11.09 15.27 3.34
CA ILE A 14 -11.87 14.30 2.59
C ILE A 14 -11.02 13.04 2.44
N ILE A 15 -11.55 11.90 2.86
CA ILE A 15 -10.96 10.60 2.55
C ILE A 15 -11.56 10.12 1.23
N VAL A 16 -10.69 9.75 0.30
CA VAL A 16 -11.07 9.08 -0.93
C VAL A 16 -10.33 7.75 -0.96
N SER A 17 -11.07 6.65 -1.01
CA SER A 17 -10.52 5.30 -0.96
C SER A 17 -10.84 4.57 -2.27
N PRO A 18 -9.85 4.23 -3.10
CA PRO A 18 -10.08 3.44 -4.30
C PRO A 18 -10.51 2.01 -3.93
N ASN A 19 -11.55 1.51 -4.58
CA ASN A 19 -11.97 0.12 -4.50
C ASN A 19 -11.35 -0.69 -5.65
N TYR A 20 -10.02 -0.82 -5.63
CA TYR A 20 -9.23 -1.46 -6.68
C TYR A 20 -9.40 -2.98 -6.70
N ARG A 21 -9.08 -3.62 -7.84
CA ARG A 21 -9.13 -5.07 -8.00
C ARG A 21 -8.05 -5.77 -7.15
N LEU A 22 -8.31 -6.99 -6.70
CA LEU A 22 -7.44 -7.75 -5.81
C LEU A 22 -6.70 -8.86 -6.55
N LEU A 23 -5.52 -9.19 -6.04
CA LEU A 23 -4.77 -10.37 -6.47
C LEU A 23 -5.40 -11.65 -5.87
N PRO A 24 -5.26 -12.82 -6.53
CA PRO A 24 -4.61 -13.03 -7.82
C PRO A 24 -5.56 -12.95 -9.03
N GLU A 25 -6.84 -12.61 -8.83
CA GLU A 25 -7.81 -12.44 -9.92
C GLU A 25 -7.41 -11.31 -10.88
N ALA A 26 -6.87 -10.21 -10.35
CA ALA A 26 -6.19 -9.20 -11.12
C ALA A 26 -4.67 -9.37 -11.06
N SER A 27 -3.98 -8.85 -12.06
CA SER A 27 -2.53 -8.69 -12.05
C SER A 27 -2.12 -7.45 -11.25
N VAL A 28 -0.88 -7.40 -10.77
CA VAL A 28 -0.33 -6.20 -10.09
C VAL A 28 -0.40 -4.96 -10.98
N LEU A 29 -0.27 -5.12 -12.30
CA LEU A 29 -0.36 -4.01 -13.24
C LEU A 29 -1.78 -3.42 -13.31
N GLU A 30 -2.80 -4.29 -13.30
CA GLU A 30 -4.19 -3.87 -13.23
C GLU A 30 -4.52 -3.19 -11.90
N VAL A 31 -3.93 -3.63 -10.78
CA VAL A 31 -4.07 -2.93 -9.49
C VAL A 31 -3.47 -1.53 -9.56
N LEU A 32 -2.28 -1.38 -10.15
CA LEU A 32 -1.64 -0.07 -10.31
C LEU A 32 -2.42 0.83 -11.28
N GLU A 33 -2.99 0.26 -12.34
CA GLU A 33 -3.87 0.95 -13.27
C GLU A 33 -5.13 1.48 -12.56
N ASP A 34 -5.81 0.65 -11.76
CA ASP A 34 -7.01 1.06 -11.02
C ASP A 34 -6.73 2.25 -10.08
N VAL A 35 -5.55 2.27 -9.45
CA VAL A 35 -5.14 3.35 -8.54
C VAL A 35 -4.77 4.63 -9.31
N GLU A 36 -4.20 4.51 -10.51
CA GLU A 36 -3.95 5.65 -11.40
C GLU A 36 -5.26 6.20 -12.00
N ASP A 37 -6.18 5.34 -12.40
CA ASP A 37 -7.53 5.73 -12.84
C ASP A 37 -8.28 6.45 -11.73
N HIS A 38 -8.14 5.97 -10.49
CA HIS A 38 -8.66 6.66 -9.32
C HIS A 38 -8.06 8.07 -9.14
N TRP A 39 -6.78 8.25 -9.41
CA TRP A 39 -6.12 9.56 -9.39
C TRP A 39 -6.70 10.50 -10.46
N GLN A 40 -6.95 10.00 -11.66
CA GLN A 40 -7.62 10.78 -12.71
C GLN A 40 -9.05 11.15 -12.29
N TRP A 41 -9.80 10.21 -11.74
CA TRP A 41 -11.15 10.45 -11.22
C TRP A 41 -11.17 11.50 -10.10
N LEU A 42 -10.19 11.48 -9.19
CA LEU A 42 -10.06 12.45 -8.11
C LEU A 42 -9.92 13.89 -8.65
N HIS A 43 -9.22 14.08 -9.76
CA HIS A 43 -9.08 15.41 -10.37
C HIS A 43 -10.27 15.82 -11.24
N GLN A 44 -10.86 14.87 -11.96
CA GLN A 44 -11.88 15.16 -12.97
C GLN A 44 -13.29 15.11 -12.40
N SER A 45 -13.60 14.12 -11.57
CA SER A 45 -14.96 13.78 -11.16
C SER A 45 -15.30 14.14 -9.72
N LEU A 46 -14.34 14.08 -8.78
CA LEU A 46 -14.60 14.43 -7.38
C LEU A 46 -15.16 15.86 -7.20
N PRO A 47 -14.66 16.91 -7.88
CA PRO A 47 -15.24 18.25 -7.74
C PRO A 47 -16.70 18.31 -8.19
N MET A 48 -17.05 17.62 -9.28
CA MET A 48 -18.43 17.53 -9.78
C MET A 48 -19.32 16.75 -8.80
N LEU A 49 -18.81 15.65 -8.23
CA LEU A 49 -19.50 14.87 -7.22
C LEU A 49 -19.80 15.72 -5.99
N LEU A 50 -18.79 16.40 -5.43
CA LEU A 50 -18.97 17.25 -4.24
C LEU A 50 -19.95 18.38 -4.52
N GLN A 51 -19.88 19.02 -5.70
CA GLN A 51 -20.82 20.05 -6.09
C GLN A 51 -22.26 19.51 -6.09
N ARG A 52 -22.49 18.32 -6.64
CA ARG A 52 -23.81 17.68 -6.72
C ARG A 52 -24.34 17.26 -5.35
N GLU A 53 -23.54 16.52 -4.59
CA GLU A 53 -23.99 15.90 -3.32
C GLU A 53 -24.09 16.91 -2.18
N THR A 54 -23.29 17.98 -2.20
CA THR A 54 -23.22 18.96 -1.11
C THR A 54 -23.80 20.32 -1.48
N ASN A 55 -24.38 20.44 -2.68
CA ASN A 55 -24.83 21.71 -3.26
C ASN A 55 -23.75 22.81 -3.23
N GLY A 56 -22.50 22.42 -3.45
CA GLY A 56 -21.33 23.32 -3.46
C GLY A 56 -20.86 23.81 -2.09
N THR A 57 -21.41 23.29 -0.98
CA THR A 57 -20.97 23.64 0.38
C THR A 57 -19.60 23.05 0.73
N MET A 58 -19.21 21.96 0.08
CA MET A 58 -17.88 21.36 0.21
C MET A 58 -17.09 21.46 -1.09
N LYS A 59 -15.79 21.74 -0.97
CA LYS A 59 -14.82 21.74 -2.07
C LYS A 59 -13.55 21.04 -1.63
N ALA A 60 -13.06 20.11 -2.45
CA ALA A 60 -11.77 19.49 -2.23
C ALA A 60 -10.64 20.44 -2.67
N ASP A 61 -9.66 20.63 -1.80
CA ASP A 61 -8.41 21.31 -2.16
C ASP A 61 -7.40 20.28 -2.69
N LEU A 62 -7.42 20.09 -4.01
CA LEU A 62 -6.55 19.12 -4.69
C LEU A 62 -5.09 19.57 -4.79
N SER A 63 -4.73 20.72 -4.22
CA SER A 63 -3.32 21.12 -4.03
C SER A 63 -2.71 20.55 -2.73
N ARG A 64 -3.54 19.97 -1.84
CA ARG A 64 -3.17 19.43 -0.53
C ARG A 64 -3.58 17.96 -0.41
N ILE A 65 -2.85 17.11 -1.12
CA ILE A 65 -3.09 15.65 -1.11
C ILE A 65 -1.98 14.95 -0.31
N MET A 66 -2.38 14.05 0.58
CA MET A 66 -1.48 13.10 1.24
C MET A 66 -2.00 11.68 0.95
N THR A 67 -1.11 10.75 0.62
CA THR A 67 -1.49 9.34 0.47
C THR A 67 -1.20 8.60 1.77
N ILE A 68 -2.13 7.71 2.15
CA ILE A 68 -1.99 6.87 3.32
C ILE A 68 -2.41 5.46 2.93
N GLY A 69 -1.64 4.45 3.34
CA GLY A 69 -2.07 3.07 3.20
C GLY A 69 -1.31 2.13 4.13
N ASP A 70 -1.93 1.01 4.44
CA ASP A 70 -1.36 -0.05 5.27
C ASP A 70 -1.15 -1.34 4.48
N SER A 71 -0.10 -2.09 4.79
CA SER A 71 0.26 -3.34 4.11
C SER A 71 0.39 -3.17 2.58
N ALA A 72 -0.40 -3.91 1.79
CA ALA A 72 -0.53 -3.73 0.36
C ALA A 72 -0.97 -2.30 -0.03
N GLY A 73 -1.81 -1.64 0.77
CA GLY A 73 -2.14 -0.23 0.61
C GLY A 73 -0.93 0.68 0.86
N GLY A 74 -0.02 0.30 1.76
CA GLY A 74 1.25 1.01 1.99
C GLY A 74 2.16 0.94 0.76
N TYR A 75 2.22 -0.22 0.09
CA TYR A 75 2.86 -0.36 -1.22
C TYR A 75 2.25 0.61 -2.25
N LEU A 76 0.92 0.67 -2.37
CA LEU A 76 0.23 1.59 -3.28
C LEU A 76 0.47 3.07 -2.92
N SER A 77 0.48 3.42 -1.64
CA SER A 77 0.74 4.77 -1.16
C SER A 77 2.15 5.25 -1.55
N LEU A 78 3.17 4.39 -1.42
CA LEU A 78 4.53 4.66 -1.89
C LEU A 78 4.57 4.82 -3.42
N HIS A 79 3.92 3.92 -4.15
CA HIS A 79 3.88 3.99 -5.63
C HIS A 79 3.21 5.27 -6.13
N MET A 80 2.13 5.72 -5.49
CA MET A 80 1.47 6.98 -5.82
C MET A 80 2.37 8.18 -5.54
N GLY A 81 3.08 8.17 -4.41
CA GLY A 81 4.08 9.20 -4.10
C GLY A 81 5.13 9.34 -5.20
N LEU A 82 5.64 8.23 -5.73
CA LEU A 82 6.60 8.24 -6.83
C LEU A 82 5.97 8.65 -8.18
N SER A 83 4.69 8.36 -8.41
CA SER A 83 4.01 8.69 -9.67
C SER A 83 3.65 10.17 -9.77
N HIS A 84 3.31 10.81 -8.65
CA HIS A 84 2.85 12.21 -8.62
C HIS A 84 3.61 13.07 -7.58
N PRO A 85 4.95 13.10 -7.60
CA PRO A 85 5.74 13.72 -6.53
C PRO A 85 5.59 15.23 -6.40
N ASP A 86 5.13 15.90 -7.47
CA ASP A 86 4.91 17.34 -7.49
C ASP A 86 3.46 17.73 -7.15
N LYS A 87 2.54 16.74 -7.05
CA LYS A 87 1.11 16.95 -6.76
C LYS A 87 0.66 16.35 -5.44
N ILE A 88 1.30 15.27 -4.99
CA ILE A 88 1.15 14.74 -3.63
C ILE A 88 2.13 15.50 -2.74
N ARG A 89 1.69 15.95 -1.57
CA ARG A 89 2.53 16.68 -0.62
C ARG A 89 3.32 15.75 0.29
N ALA A 90 2.70 14.67 0.75
CA ALA A 90 3.35 13.72 1.64
C ALA A 90 2.79 12.30 1.49
N VAL A 91 3.56 11.32 1.97
CA VAL A 91 3.24 9.88 1.91
C VAL A 91 3.34 9.28 3.30
N ASN A 92 2.36 8.48 3.69
CA ASN A 92 2.39 7.66 4.90
C ASN A 92 2.12 6.19 4.56
N ALA A 93 3.13 5.33 4.71
CA ALA A 93 3.00 3.90 4.45
C ALA A 93 3.22 3.10 5.74
N VAL A 94 2.22 2.30 6.11
CA VAL A 94 2.26 1.50 7.34
C VAL A 94 2.55 0.04 6.96
N TYR A 95 3.63 -0.54 7.51
CA TYR A 95 4.18 -1.87 7.23
C TYR A 95 4.10 -2.28 5.75
N PRO A 96 4.63 -1.45 4.82
CA PRO A 96 4.48 -1.69 3.39
C PRO A 96 5.35 -2.85 2.92
N MET A 97 4.88 -3.56 1.90
CA MET A 97 5.77 -4.35 1.04
C MET A 97 6.61 -3.40 0.17
N VAL A 98 7.92 -3.35 0.42
CA VAL A 98 8.84 -2.44 -0.27
C VAL A 98 9.50 -3.09 -1.49
N ASN A 99 9.87 -4.36 -1.39
CA ASN A 99 10.67 -5.06 -2.39
C ASN A 99 10.08 -6.45 -2.67
N PRO A 100 9.15 -6.57 -3.63
CA PRO A 100 8.55 -7.85 -4.01
C PRO A 100 9.56 -8.88 -4.53
N LYS A 101 10.77 -8.46 -4.94
CA LYS A 101 11.85 -9.37 -5.38
C LYS A 101 12.69 -9.92 -4.25
N ALA A 102 12.51 -9.46 -3.02
CA ALA A 102 13.25 -9.98 -1.88
C ALA A 102 13.05 -11.51 -1.81
N PRO A 103 14.11 -12.30 -1.49
CA PRO A 103 13.98 -13.75 -1.34
C PRO A 103 12.87 -14.16 -0.38
N TYR A 104 12.54 -13.29 0.58
CA TYR A 104 11.39 -13.46 1.46
C TYR A 104 10.10 -13.81 0.69
N PHE A 105 9.82 -13.15 -0.43
CA PHE A 105 8.57 -13.31 -1.17
C PHE A 105 8.62 -14.37 -2.28
N SER A 106 9.77 -14.99 -2.53
CA SER A 106 9.97 -15.90 -3.67
C SER A 106 10.77 -17.18 -3.38
N SER A 107 11.30 -17.33 -2.15
CA SER A 107 12.14 -18.47 -1.77
C SER A 107 11.47 -19.84 -1.83
N GLY A 108 10.13 -19.91 -1.80
CA GLY A 108 9.40 -21.17 -1.66
C GLY A 108 9.54 -21.83 -0.27
N GLN A 109 10.26 -21.19 0.66
CA GLN A 109 10.48 -21.73 2.01
C GLN A 109 9.28 -21.44 2.91
N GLU A 110 8.74 -22.51 3.50
CA GLU A 110 7.71 -22.44 4.53
C GLU A 110 8.20 -21.64 5.74
N ARG A 111 7.34 -20.75 6.23
CA ARG A 111 7.53 -19.98 7.46
C ARG A 111 6.23 -19.81 8.22
N LEU A 112 6.37 -19.50 9.49
CA LEU A 112 5.26 -19.09 10.32
C LEU A 112 4.91 -17.63 10.03
N VAL A 113 3.61 -17.36 9.90
CA VAL A 113 3.04 -16.02 9.72
C VAL A 113 2.01 -15.85 10.82
N PHE A 114 2.15 -14.81 11.65
CA PHE A 114 1.40 -14.64 12.93
C PHE A 114 1.44 -15.86 13.86
N ASN A 115 2.49 -16.68 13.80
CA ASN A 115 2.60 -17.94 14.54
C ASN A 115 1.41 -18.92 14.29
N LEU A 116 0.75 -18.79 13.13
CA LEU A 116 -0.35 -19.67 12.71
C LEU A 116 0.21 -20.93 12.01
N PRO A 117 -0.50 -22.07 12.11
CA PRO A 117 -0.17 -23.26 11.31
C PRO A 117 -0.14 -22.96 9.81
N ALA A 118 0.79 -23.59 9.09
CA ALA A 118 0.89 -23.44 7.64
C ALA A 118 -0.34 -24.04 6.94
N TYR A 119 -0.92 -23.29 6.01
CA TYR A 119 -1.88 -23.81 5.05
C TYR A 119 -1.16 -24.65 3.97
N PRO A 120 -1.86 -25.51 3.22
CA PRO A 120 -1.24 -26.32 2.18
C PRO A 120 -0.51 -25.49 1.10
N PRO A 121 0.69 -25.89 0.65
CA PRO A 121 1.51 -25.12 -0.31
C PRO A 121 0.90 -25.02 -1.72
N ASP A 122 -0.02 -25.91 -2.06
CA ASP A 122 -0.77 -25.93 -3.32
C ASP A 122 -2.00 -25.01 -3.31
N THR A 123 -2.34 -24.37 -2.17
CA THR A 123 -3.52 -23.50 -2.04
C THR A 123 -3.57 -22.40 -3.11
N MET A 124 -2.44 -21.72 -3.39
CA MET A 124 -2.37 -20.69 -4.43
C MET A 124 -2.56 -21.28 -5.83
N GLY A 125 -1.90 -22.41 -6.13
CA GLY A 125 -2.01 -23.07 -7.43
C GLY A 125 -3.43 -23.55 -7.73
N LEU A 126 -4.07 -24.19 -6.76
CA LEU A 126 -5.46 -24.66 -6.88
C LEU A 126 -6.45 -23.49 -7.07
N HIS A 127 -6.21 -22.36 -6.39
CA HIS A 127 -7.03 -21.16 -6.58
C HIS A 127 -6.89 -20.58 -7.99
N LEU A 128 -5.65 -20.46 -8.49
CA LEU A 128 -5.38 -20.01 -9.86
C LEU A 128 -5.99 -20.93 -10.91
N GLU A 129 -5.95 -22.25 -10.71
CA GLU A 129 -6.62 -23.22 -11.60
C GLU A 129 -8.14 -23.07 -11.58
N LYS A 130 -8.73 -22.80 -10.40
CA LYS A 130 -10.17 -22.53 -10.25
C LYS A 130 -10.56 -21.27 -11.01
N ILE A 131 -9.81 -20.17 -10.88
CA ILE A 131 -10.02 -18.93 -11.66
C ILE A 131 -10.00 -19.25 -13.16
N LYS A 132 -8.91 -19.85 -13.66
CA LYS A 132 -8.76 -20.19 -15.09
C LYS A 132 -9.91 -21.04 -15.63
N ARG A 133 -10.34 -22.05 -14.86
CA ARG A 133 -11.47 -22.90 -15.23
C ARG A 133 -12.77 -22.09 -15.30
N GLN A 134 -13.01 -21.23 -14.31
CA GLN A 134 -14.21 -20.39 -14.27
C GLN A 134 -14.26 -19.45 -15.47
N GLU A 135 -13.17 -18.74 -15.76
CA GLU A 135 -13.09 -17.82 -16.91
C GLU A 135 -13.27 -18.53 -18.24
N ALA A 136 -12.72 -19.76 -18.38
CA ALA A 136 -12.91 -20.57 -19.57
C ALA A 136 -14.38 -20.98 -19.76
N ILE A 137 -15.14 -21.19 -18.68
CA ILE A 137 -16.56 -21.55 -18.74
C ILE A 137 -17.43 -20.31 -19.01
N THR A 138 -17.18 -19.22 -18.29
CA THR A 138 -18.02 -18.01 -18.34
C THR A 138 -17.69 -17.11 -19.52
N GLN A 139 -16.49 -17.24 -20.10
CA GLN A 139 -15.93 -16.30 -21.08
C GLN A 139 -15.90 -14.86 -20.55
N GLN A 140 -15.71 -14.72 -19.23
CA GLN A 140 -15.65 -13.44 -18.51
C GLN A 140 -14.57 -13.51 -17.44
N PRO A 141 -13.81 -12.41 -17.21
CA PRO A 141 -12.81 -12.37 -16.15
C PRO A 141 -13.46 -12.50 -14.78
N VAL A 142 -12.79 -13.17 -13.85
CA VAL A 142 -13.20 -13.14 -12.44
C VAL A 142 -12.68 -11.83 -11.84
N ILE A 143 -13.57 -11.01 -11.28
CA ILE A 143 -13.20 -9.72 -10.69
C ILE A 143 -13.53 -9.75 -9.21
N VAL A 144 -12.53 -9.49 -8.37
CA VAL A 144 -12.67 -9.34 -6.92
C VAL A 144 -12.13 -7.97 -6.54
N SER A 145 -12.97 -7.13 -5.92
CA SER A 145 -12.57 -5.84 -5.36
C SER A 145 -13.02 -5.66 -3.91
N ALA A 146 -13.73 -6.64 -3.35
CA ALA A 146 -14.13 -6.69 -1.95
C ALA A 146 -13.90 -8.11 -1.44
N ALA A 147 -12.88 -8.30 -0.60
CA ALA A 147 -12.61 -9.57 0.05
C ALA A 147 -13.24 -9.57 1.44
N ALA A 148 -14.23 -10.44 1.67
CA ALA A 148 -14.82 -10.63 3.00
C ALA A 148 -15.06 -12.12 3.33
N ASP A 149 -14.50 -13.04 2.55
CA ASP A 149 -14.63 -14.47 2.82
C ASP A 149 -13.35 -15.10 3.36
N ALA A 150 -13.52 -16.20 4.08
CA ALA A 150 -12.44 -16.92 4.73
C ALA A 150 -11.45 -17.56 3.73
N ASP A 151 -11.88 -17.79 2.48
CA ASP A 151 -11.06 -18.43 1.45
C ASP A 151 -9.95 -17.49 0.98
N LEU A 152 -10.25 -16.20 0.79
CA LEU A 152 -9.24 -15.19 0.43
C LEU A 152 -8.23 -14.94 1.56
N PHE A 153 -8.68 -14.96 2.83
CA PHE A 153 -7.75 -14.92 3.97
C PHE A 153 -6.82 -16.12 3.98
N ARG A 154 -7.36 -17.33 3.79
CA ARG A 154 -6.56 -18.55 3.69
C ARG A 154 -5.56 -18.48 2.53
N LEU A 155 -5.99 -17.96 1.38
CA LEU A 155 -5.15 -17.78 0.21
C LEU A 155 -3.97 -16.84 0.51
N MET A 156 -4.26 -15.68 1.12
CA MET A 156 -3.23 -14.71 1.51
C MET A 156 -2.21 -15.32 2.46
N PHE A 157 -2.68 -16.01 3.52
CA PHE A 157 -1.76 -16.65 4.47
C PHE A 157 -0.93 -17.75 3.82
N ALA A 158 -1.52 -18.62 2.99
CA ALA A 158 -0.78 -19.63 2.26
C ALA A 158 0.31 -19.00 1.37
N ALA A 159 -0.01 -17.92 0.67
CA ALA A 159 0.94 -17.20 -0.18
C ALA A 159 2.13 -16.64 0.60
N CYS A 160 1.88 -16.04 1.77
CA CYS A 160 2.91 -15.51 2.65
C CYS A 160 3.76 -16.62 3.27
N GLN A 161 3.12 -17.66 3.81
CA GLN A 161 3.76 -18.77 4.50
C GLN A 161 4.73 -19.52 3.58
N HIS A 162 4.39 -19.66 2.30
CA HIS A 162 5.23 -20.38 1.33
C HIS A 162 6.09 -19.46 0.46
N GLY A 163 6.15 -18.15 0.76
CA GLY A 163 6.93 -17.19 -0.04
C GLY A 163 6.57 -17.23 -1.52
N GLN A 164 5.27 -17.18 -1.82
CA GLN A 164 4.71 -17.25 -3.18
C GLN A 164 4.24 -15.89 -3.70
N LEU A 165 4.14 -14.85 -2.85
CA LEU A 165 3.65 -13.53 -3.26
C LEU A 165 4.45 -12.91 -4.41
N GLY A 166 5.77 -13.07 -4.42
CA GLY A 166 6.64 -12.56 -5.47
C GLY A 166 6.36 -13.18 -6.84
N GLN A 167 5.70 -14.34 -6.90
CA GLN A 167 5.31 -15.00 -8.16
C GLN A 167 4.15 -14.28 -8.87
N LEU A 168 3.41 -13.43 -8.14
CA LEU A 168 2.32 -12.62 -8.69
C LEU A 168 2.82 -11.33 -9.35
N PHE A 169 4.12 -11.02 -9.22
CA PHE A 169 4.74 -9.85 -9.83
C PHE A 169 5.33 -10.21 -11.20
N PRO A 170 5.10 -9.39 -12.23
CA PRO A 170 5.59 -9.68 -13.58
C PRO A 170 7.09 -9.42 -13.70
N THR A 171 7.78 -10.08 -14.63
CA THR A 171 9.23 -9.83 -14.84
C THR A 171 9.49 -8.42 -15.43
N ASP A 172 8.57 -7.95 -16.27
CA ASP A 172 8.56 -6.63 -16.91
C ASP A 172 7.09 -6.13 -16.96
N PRO A 173 6.81 -4.80 -16.82
CA PRO A 173 7.72 -3.66 -16.70
C PRO A 173 8.26 -3.43 -15.28
N VAL A 174 9.11 -2.41 -15.13
CA VAL A 174 9.70 -1.96 -13.84
C VAL A 174 8.68 -1.28 -12.91
N SER A 175 7.52 -0.84 -13.42
CA SER A 175 6.54 -0.06 -12.65
C SER A 175 6.04 -0.68 -11.33
N PRO A 176 6.00 -2.01 -11.14
CA PRO A 176 5.66 -2.63 -9.86
C PRO A 176 6.78 -2.66 -8.81
N TYR A 177 7.98 -2.18 -9.17
CA TYR A 177 9.16 -2.35 -8.34
C TYR A 177 9.68 -0.99 -7.84
N LEU A 178 9.37 -0.68 -6.58
CA LEU A 178 9.64 0.62 -5.96
C LEU A 178 11.12 1.01 -6.02
N LEU A 179 12.03 0.10 -5.67
CA LEU A 179 13.47 0.38 -5.62
C LEU A 179 14.02 0.66 -7.03
N GLU A 180 13.59 -0.10 -8.02
CA GLU A 180 14.01 0.08 -9.41
C GLU A 180 13.44 1.36 -10.03
N ARG A 181 12.22 1.78 -9.64
CA ARG A 181 11.71 3.10 -10.02
C ARG A 181 12.60 4.22 -9.47
N ILE A 182 13.01 4.11 -8.20
CA ILE A 182 13.92 5.05 -7.55
C ILE A 182 15.28 5.06 -8.28
N ASP A 183 15.80 3.89 -8.65
CA ASP A 183 17.05 3.75 -9.41
C ASP A 183 16.97 4.38 -10.80
N ALA A 184 15.79 4.33 -11.42
CA ALA A 184 15.49 4.99 -12.69
C ALA A 184 15.25 6.51 -12.56
N GLY A 185 15.38 7.08 -11.36
CA GLY A 185 15.26 8.52 -11.12
C GLY A 185 13.89 8.99 -10.65
N ALA A 186 12.96 8.09 -10.32
CA ALA A 186 11.73 8.47 -9.63
C ALA A 186 12.08 9.07 -8.25
N ARG A 187 11.33 10.08 -7.85
CA ARG A 187 11.52 10.81 -6.60
C ARG A 187 10.23 10.84 -5.80
N PHE A 188 10.33 10.94 -4.48
CA PHE A 188 9.19 11.17 -3.62
C PHE A 188 8.83 12.66 -3.49
N PRO A 189 7.63 12.98 -2.98
CA PRO A 189 7.25 14.33 -2.59
C PRO A 189 8.22 14.96 -1.59
N ARG A 190 8.41 16.28 -1.72
CA ARG A 190 9.30 17.04 -0.82
C ARG A 190 8.75 17.24 0.59
N GLY A 191 7.43 17.13 0.79
CA GLY A 191 6.83 17.16 2.13
C GLY A 191 7.11 15.89 2.95
N GLY A 192 7.58 14.82 2.30
CA GLY A 192 8.21 13.70 2.97
C GLY A 192 7.45 12.38 2.88
N VAL A 193 8.11 11.36 3.42
CA VAL A 193 7.65 9.97 3.45
C VAL A 193 7.82 9.46 4.87
N LEU A 194 6.71 9.06 5.49
CA LEU A 194 6.72 8.34 6.75
C LEU A 194 6.47 6.86 6.48
N ILE A 195 7.32 6.01 7.06
CA ILE A 195 7.08 4.58 7.19
C ILE A 195 6.97 4.22 8.66
N LEU A 196 5.88 3.55 9.02
CA LEU A 196 5.66 2.96 10.34
C LEU A 196 5.75 1.44 10.19
N HIS A 197 6.57 0.73 10.96
CA HIS A 197 6.77 -0.72 10.76
C HIS A 197 6.89 -1.48 12.07
N GLY A 198 6.26 -2.65 12.14
CA GLY A 198 6.47 -3.63 13.21
C GLY A 198 7.84 -4.30 13.04
N ARG A 199 8.59 -4.45 14.13
CA ARG A 199 9.91 -5.10 14.09
C ARG A 199 9.80 -6.59 13.75
N ASP A 200 8.72 -7.22 14.20
CA ASP A 200 8.53 -8.66 14.17
C ASP A 200 7.56 -9.05 13.03
N ASP A 201 7.42 -8.20 12.01
CA ASP A 201 6.48 -8.39 10.90
C ASP A 201 6.84 -9.61 10.04
N SER A 202 6.00 -10.64 10.15
CA SER A 202 6.07 -11.92 9.45
C SER A 202 5.33 -11.94 8.11
N VAL A 203 4.65 -10.85 7.73
CA VAL A 203 3.98 -10.73 6.42
C VAL A 203 4.87 -9.94 5.45
N ALA A 204 5.39 -8.80 5.89
CA ALA A 204 6.25 -7.91 5.15
C ALA A 204 7.49 -7.57 6.01
N PRO A 205 8.67 -8.15 5.73
CA PRO A 205 9.83 -8.00 6.61
C PRO A 205 10.31 -6.55 6.69
N VAL A 206 10.54 -6.07 7.92
CA VAL A 206 11.05 -4.71 8.20
C VAL A 206 12.41 -4.45 7.54
N GLU A 207 13.17 -5.51 7.26
CA GLU A 207 14.45 -5.47 6.55
C GLU A 207 14.36 -4.70 5.23
N GLU A 208 13.27 -4.87 4.48
CA GLU A 208 13.09 -4.19 3.20
C GLU A 208 12.81 -2.70 3.39
N SER A 209 12.19 -2.28 4.51
CA SER A 209 12.10 -0.86 4.87
C SER A 209 13.48 -0.27 5.19
N TYR A 210 14.39 -1.03 5.80
CA TYR A 210 15.78 -0.59 5.97
C TYR A 210 16.53 -0.51 4.63
N VAL A 211 16.26 -1.40 3.68
CA VAL A 211 16.80 -1.32 2.31
C VAL A 211 16.39 -0.01 1.66
N LEU A 212 15.09 0.32 1.67
CA LEU A 212 14.59 1.59 1.13
C LEU A 212 15.22 2.80 1.80
N ARG A 213 15.31 2.83 3.14
CA ARG A 213 15.98 3.92 3.87
C ARG A 213 17.42 4.10 3.41
N ARG A 214 18.20 3.01 3.31
CA ARG A 214 19.58 3.06 2.83
C ARG A 214 19.67 3.56 1.40
N ARG A 215 18.73 3.13 0.55
CA ARG A 215 18.71 3.56 -0.86
C ARG A 215 18.41 5.05 -0.99
N LEU A 216 17.39 5.54 -0.30
CA LEU A 216 17.01 6.96 -0.29
C LEU A 216 18.13 7.85 0.26
N ALA A 217 18.84 7.42 1.31
CA ALA A 217 20.00 8.16 1.81
C ALA A 217 21.13 8.32 0.77
N GLN A 218 21.22 7.44 -0.22
CA GLN A 218 22.20 7.53 -1.31
C GLN A 218 21.73 8.41 -2.46
N VAL A 219 20.47 8.29 -2.86
CA VAL A 219 19.94 8.93 -4.09
C VAL A 219 19.23 10.27 -3.83
N ASP A 220 18.71 10.48 -2.63
CA ASP A 220 18.07 11.72 -2.21
C ASP A 220 18.28 11.99 -0.70
N PRO A 221 19.52 12.33 -0.28
CA PRO A 221 19.84 12.58 1.13
C PRO A 221 19.10 13.78 1.72
N SER A 222 18.45 14.61 0.89
CA SER A 222 17.67 15.77 1.31
C SER A 222 16.20 15.46 1.59
N LEU A 223 15.74 14.26 1.24
CA LEU A 223 14.35 13.86 1.42
C LEU A 223 13.99 13.83 2.91
N ASN A 224 12.85 14.42 3.26
CA ASN A 224 12.21 14.22 4.56
C ASN A 224 11.68 12.77 4.65
N PHE A 225 12.56 11.82 4.90
CA PHE A 225 12.21 10.40 5.06
C PHE A 225 12.34 9.99 6.53
N ARG A 226 11.27 9.43 7.07
CA ARG A 226 11.23 8.92 8.44
C ARG A 226 10.77 7.46 8.45
N LEU A 227 11.55 6.60 9.09
CA LEU A 227 11.17 5.22 9.37
C LEU A 227 11.09 5.04 10.89
N VAL A 228 9.90 4.76 11.40
CA VAL A 228 9.65 4.46 12.82
C VAL A 228 9.37 2.98 12.96
N VAL A 229 10.25 2.29 13.68
CA VAL A 229 10.10 0.85 13.97
C VAL A 229 9.70 0.66 15.42
N ARG A 230 8.64 -0.11 15.64
CA ARG A 230 8.10 -0.44 16.97
C ARG A 230 8.06 -1.95 17.14
N ASP A 231 8.06 -2.42 18.37
CA ASP A 231 7.86 -3.84 18.68
C ASP A 231 6.46 -4.25 18.19
N GLY A 232 6.34 -5.46 17.64
CA GLY A 232 5.07 -5.98 17.15
C GLY A 232 5.10 -6.51 15.73
N GLU A 233 4.03 -7.25 15.44
CA GLU A 233 3.77 -7.98 14.21
C GLU A 233 3.12 -7.07 13.13
N HIS A 234 2.86 -7.59 11.94
CA HIS A 234 2.03 -6.93 10.94
C HIS A 234 0.71 -6.43 11.58
N GLY A 235 0.34 -5.17 11.34
CA GLY A 235 -0.79 -4.56 12.05
C GLY A 235 -0.51 -4.16 13.51
N PHE A 236 0.76 -3.96 13.89
CA PHE A 236 1.16 -3.55 15.25
C PHE A 236 0.46 -2.29 15.77
N ASP A 237 -0.04 -1.43 14.88
CA ASP A 237 -0.70 -0.15 15.19
C ASP A 237 -2.21 -0.29 15.49
N HIS A 238 -2.78 -1.50 15.50
CA HIS A 238 -4.23 -1.71 15.66
C HIS A 238 -4.86 -1.09 16.93
N LEU A 239 -4.07 -0.88 18.00
CA LEU A 239 -4.50 -0.18 19.22
C LEU A 239 -4.01 1.27 19.32
N ALA A 240 -3.18 1.71 18.38
CA ALA A 240 -2.58 3.04 18.40
C ALA A 240 -3.64 4.12 18.17
N LYS A 241 -3.47 5.27 18.82
CA LYS A 241 -4.30 6.47 18.59
C LYS A 241 -3.43 7.57 18.02
N LEU A 242 -4.01 8.45 17.18
CA LEU A 242 -3.27 9.55 16.52
C LEU A 242 -2.40 10.35 17.51
N HIS A 243 -2.92 10.64 18.70
CA HIS A 243 -2.26 11.42 19.75
C HIS A 243 -1.42 10.59 20.73
N ASP A 244 -1.20 9.30 20.49
CA ASP A 244 -0.18 8.56 21.23
C ASP A 244 1.17 9.21 20.96
N VAL A 245 1.96 9.44 22.02
CA VAL A 245 3.20 10.24 21.96
C VAL A 245 4.11 9.82 20.79
N TRP A 246 4.30 8.51 20.59
CA TRP A 246 5.17 7.99 19.55
C TRP A 246 4.63 8.21 18.14
N LEU A 247 3.30 8.11 17.95
CA LEU A 247 2.66 8.23 16.65
C LEU A 247 2.50 9.69 16.26
N TRP A 248 2.10 10.53 17.22
CA TRP A 248 1.98 11.96 17.02
C TRP A 248 3.34 12.57 16.68
N ASP A 249 4.38 12.22 17.43
CA ASP A 249 5.75 12.66 17.13
C ASP A 249 6.19 12.21 15.73
N ALA A 250 5.85 10.98 15.32
CA ALA A 250 6.20 10.44 14.00
C ALA A 250 5.55 11.19 12.84
N ILE A 251 4.27 11.56 12.97
CA ILE A 251 3.43 12.01 11.86
C ILE A 251 3.42 13.53 11.65
N GLN A 252 3.82 14.30 12.66
CA GLN A 252 3.72 15.76 12.67
C GLN A 252 4.35 16.43 11.45
N ASP A 253 5.53 15.98 11.01
CA ASP A 253 6.25 16.62 9.90
C ASP A 253 5.47 16.49 8.58
N ILE A 254 5.00 15.28 8.27
CA ILE A 254 4.23 15.03 7.05
C ILE A 254 2.84 15.68 7.10
N VAL A 255 2.21 15.76 8.28
CA VAL A 255 0.93 16.47 8.48
C VAL A 255 1.13 17.97 8.27
N ARG A 256 2.21 18.54 8.80
CA ARG A 256 2.53 19.95 8.59
C ARG A 256 2.72 20.26 7.11
N SER A 257 3.52 19.47 6.39
CA SER A 257 3.73 19.66 4.95
C SER A 257 2.49 19.42 4.11
N TRP A 258 1.59 18.54 4.55
CA TRP A 258 0.30 18.34 3.89
C TRP A 258 -0.62 19.57 4.05
N LEU A 259 -0.67 20.16 5.24
CA LEU A 259 -1.59 21.26 5.54
C LEU A 259 -1.12 22.64 5.05
N TYR A 260 0.19 22.90 5.10
CA TYR A 260 0.82 24.20 4.84
C TYR A 260 1.85 24.07 3.71
#